data_AF-A0A6G1E4H8-F1
#
_entry.id   AF-A0A6G1E4H8-F1
#
_cell.length_a   1.000
_cell.length_b   1.000
_cell.length_c   1.000
_cell.angle_alpha   90.00
_cell.angle_beta   90.00
_cell.angle_gamma   90.00
#
_symmetry.space_group_name_H-M   'P 1'
#
loop_
_entity.id
_entity.type
_entity.pdbx_description
1 polymer ?
#
loop_
_entity_poly.entity_id
_entity_poly.type
_entity_poly.pdbx_seq_one_letter_code
_entity_poly.pdbx_strand_id
1 'polypeptide(L)'
;MATSAHGRGDAGGTTTLVVSGKSPEDQQLLASAAFSLSLGERDSVEEIAVSLDAGAGAGAAFDAGAYMAALRVSRFGRWMLWSPRLTSTHDLVTRNFAKLPVGVVCVADVQFNGRGRSKNVWESPAGCLMFSFTSQMEDARKLPLMQYVACLAMTEAIKELCCAKGLPELEVKIKWPNDLYLKGLKVGGILCTSFYQPKVYNICTGIGLNVDNEKPTTCLNAALKELKANSPTLKREDILASFFNKFEVLFEIFSNEGFQALEEQYYNSWLHSGQKVVVQDGHEAQRSDSVVTIQGLTPAGYLYAIGEDGKSYELHPDGNRYPWLRLPHESNSTHLLRPSSSSSLLFPHRSRSAGGSTTRQDQPRAPMAEDDSVVSAQWLHEHLGQPDVKVLDASWYMPVENRDPWQEYQVAHIPAALFFDIDGIIDRTTDLPHMLPSGEAFAAAVSALDIKNHDKVVVYDGKGFFSAPRVWWMFRVYGHNKVWVLDGGLPQWRTSGFDLESGTPGDAILKTKAANSVVEMIYNGQLASATTFQTEFQPQLFWTLQKVKHNIAAKTHQVVDARSKGRFDGVAPEPREGVRSGHILGTKCVPFPEMFDDAPMLLPADEIRKKFEQAGLKL
;
A
#
# COMPACT_ATOMS: atom_id res chain seq x y z
N MET A 1 -5.11 -1.69 -44.84
CA MET A 1 -6.54 -1.52 -44.53
C MET A 1 -7.03 -2.76 -43.81
N ALA A 2 -7.16 -2.66 -42.49
CA ALA A 2 -7.99 -3.47 -41.60
C ALA A 2 -7.78 -2.87 -40.20
N THR A 3 -8.44 -1.75 -39.96
CA THR A 3 -8.45 -1.03 -38.68
C THR A 3 -9.26 -1.83 -37.67
N SER A 4 -8.62 -2.32 -36.61
CA SER A 4 -9.31 -2.88 -35.45
C SER A 4 -9.95 -1.74 -34.66
N ALA A 5 -11.27 -1.59 -34.81
CA ALA A 5 -12.07 -0.70 -33.99
C ALA A 5 -12.00 -1.15 -32.52
N HIS A 6 -11.34 -0.39 -31.66
CA HIS A 6 -11.61 -0.39 -30.24
C HIS A 6 -12.97 0.26 -30.02
N GLY A 7 -14.00 -0.58 -29.89
CA GLY A 7 -15.31 -0.13 -29.46
C GLY A 7 -15.23 0.41 -28.03
N ARG A 8 -15.34 1.74 -27.90
CA ARG A 8 -15.96 2.34 -26.71
C ARG A 8 -17.42 1.87 -26.70
N GLY A 9 -17.77 0.94 -25.83
CA GLY A 9 -19.12 0.38 -25.70
C GLY A 9 -19.62 0.50 -24.26
N ASP A 10 -20.75 1.20 -24.12
CA ASP A 10 -21.68 1.31 -22.98
C ASP A 10 -21.16 1.75 -21.60
N ALA A 11 -21.32 3.05 -21.33
CA ALA A 11 -21.26 3.65 -19.99
C ALA A 11 -22.67 3.85 -19.39
N GLY A 12 -23.51 2.80 -19.42
CA GLY A 12 -24.90 2.88 -18.93
C GLY A 12 -25.58 1.52 -18.74
N GLY A 13 -24.93 0.57 -18.05
CA GLY A 13 -25.48 -0.76 -17.79
C GLY A 13 -26.00 -0.93 -16.35
N THR A 14 -27.20 -1.49 -16.18
CA THR A 14 -27.71 -1.98 -14.89
C THR A 14 -26.88 -3.18 -14.42
N THR A 15 -26.34 -3.13 -13.21
CA THR A 15 -25.60 -4.26 -12.61
C THR A 15 -26.60 -5.19 -11.90
N THR A 16 -26.65 -6.47 -12.31
CA THR A 16 -27.49 -7.47 -11.64
C THR A 16 -26.74 -8.14 -10.51
N LEU A 17 -27.30 -8.10 -9.30
CA LEU A 17 -26.84 -8.88 -8.16
C LEU A 17 -27.86 -9.98 -7.87
N VAL A 18 -27.44 -11.23 -8.00
CA VAL A 18 -28.22 -12.39 -7.58
C VAL A 18 -27.86 -12.73 -6.15
N VAL A 19 -28.87 -12.78 -5.31
CA VAL A 19 -28.74 -13.12 -3.89
C VAL A 19 -29.08 -14.59 -3.71
N SER A 20 -28.19 -15.33 -3.05
CA SER A 20 -28.43 -16.72 -2.68
C SER A 20 -28.02 -16.95 -1.22
N GLY A 21 -28.82 -17.75 -0.52
CA GLY A 21 -28.54 -18.16 0.87
C GLY A 21 -28.55 -19.67 1.00
N LYS A 22 -27.85 -20.19 2.01
CA LYS A 22 -27.86 -21.63 2.35
C LYS A 22 -29.25 -22.09 2.84
N SER A 23 -30.02 -21.19 3.45
CA SER A 23 -31.43 -21.38 3.79
C SER A 23 -32.30 -20.21 3.26
N PRO A 24 -33.64 -20.38 3.21
CA PRO A 24 -34.55 -19.29 2.85
C PRO A 24 -34.39 -18.05 3.75
N GLU A 25 -34.13 -18.24 5.05
CA GLU A 25 -33.91 -17.15 6.01
C GLU A 25 -32.61 -16.39 5.70
N ASP A 26 -31.53 -17.11 5.38
CA ASP A 26 -30.26 -16.51 4.96
C ASP A 26 -30.46 -15.67 3.69
N GLN A 27 -31.20 -16.20 2.73
CA GLN A 27 -31.49 -15.52 1.48
C GLN A 27 -32.28 -14.24 1.72
N GLN A 28 -33.29 -14.27 2.58
CA GLN A 28 -34.10 -13.09 2.93
C GLN A 28 -33.27 -12.03 3.67
N LEU A 29 -32.43 -12.45 4.62
CA LEU A 29 -31.55 -11.55 5.35
C LEU A 29 -30.58 -10.84 4.40
N LEU A 30 -29.88 -11.58 3.54
CA LEU A 30 -28.95 -10.98 2.58
C LEU A 30 -29.69 -10.12 1.55
N ALA A 31 -30.88 -10.53 1.10
CA ALA A 31 -31.68 -9.74 0.16
C ALA A 31 -32.01 -8.36 0.72
N SER A 32 -32.43 -8.30 1.99
CA SER A 32 -32.72 -7.03 2.67
C SER A 32 -31.51 -6.09 2.69
N ALA A 33 -30.32 -6.63 2.91
CA ALA A 33 -29.07 -5.88 2.85
C ALA A 33 -28.71 -5.46 1.41
N ALA A 34 -28.94 -6.34 0.44
CA ALA A 34 -28.56 -6.17 -0.96
C ALA A 34 -29.22 -4.95 -1.62
N PHE A 35 -30.48 -4.65 -1.29
CA PHE A 35 -31.19 -3.48 -1.80
C PHE A 35 -30.58 -2.14 -1.36
N SER A 36 -29.76 -2.14 -0.32
CA SER A 36 -29.12 -0.93 0.22
C SER A 36 -27.66 -0.77 -0.20
N LEU A 37 -27.12 -1.68 -1.02
CA LEU A 37 -25.71 -1.66 -1.42
C LEU A 37 -25.40 -0.50 -2.37
N SER A 38 -24.16 -0.06 -2.36
CA SER A 38 -23.64 0.97 -3.27
C SER A 38 -22.51 0.41 -4.14
N LEU A 39 -22.57 0.69 -5.46
CA LEU A 39 -21.53 0.32 -6.42
C LEU A 39 -20.50 1.46 -6.64
N GLY A 40 -20.92 2.74 -6.57
CA GLY A 40 -20.12 3.96 -6.90
C GLY A 40 -19.79 4.06 -8.40
N GLU A 41 -19.35 5.17 -9.02
CA GLU A 41 -19.13 6.59 -8.66
C GLU A 41 -20.38 7.50 -8.88
N ARG A 42 -20.31 8.74 -8.41
CA ARG A 42 -21.39 9.75 -8.41
C ARG A 42 -21.78 10.35 -9.78
N ASP A 43 -21.19 9.92 -10.90
CA ASP A 43 -21.57 10.41 -12.24
C ASP A 43 -22.21 9.36 -13.16
N SER A 44 -22.37 8.12 -12.68
CA SER A 44 -23.21 7.11 -13.35
C SER A 44 -24.03 6.40 -12.30
N VAL A 45 -25.35 6.65 -12.29
CA VAL A 45 -26.31 5.87 -11.51
C VAL A 45 -26.36 4.46 -12.12
N GLU A 46 -25.40 3.59 -11.77
CA GLU A 46 -25.59 2.16 -12.02
C GLU A 46 -26.70 1.69 -11.07
N GLU A 47 -27.89 1.45 -11.61
CA GLU A 47 -28.97 0.82 -10.87
C GLU A 47 -28.57 -0.63 -10.54
N ILE A 48 -28.70 -0.99 -9.27
CA ILE A 48 -28.55 -2.38 -8.81
C ILE A 48 -29.89 -3.08 -8.98
N ALA A 49 -29.96 -4.02 -9.92
CA ALA A 49 -31.08 -4.94 -9.99
C ALA A 49 -30.79 -6.15 -9.09
N VAL A 50 -31.49 -6.24 -7.95
CA VAL A 50 -31.38 -7.41 -7.07
C VAL A 50 -32.35 -8.48 -7.55
N SER A 51 -31.83 -9.67 -7.87
CA SER A 51 -32.62 -10.87 -8.17
C SER A 51 -32.50 -11.89 -7.05
N LEU A 52 -33.62 -12.53 -6.71
CA LEU A 52 -33.68 -13.62 -5.76
C LEU A 52 -33.59 -15.00 -6.43
N ASP A 53 -33.65 -15.02 -7.76
CA ASP A 53 -33.78 -16.27 -8.52
C ASP A 53 -32.41 -16.71 -9.03
N ALA A 54 -31.87 -17.78 -8.45
CA ALA A 54 -30.80 -18.56 -9.04
C ALA A 54 -31.41 -19.54 -10.06
N GLY A 55 -32.06 -19.01 -11.09
CA GLY A 55 -32.38 -19.81 -12.26
C GLY A 55 -31.07 -20.34 -12.83
N ALA A 56 -30.99 -21.64 -13.13
CA ALA A 56 -29.84 -22.26 -13.78
C ALA A 56 -29.51 -21.46 -15.06
N GLY A 57 -28.51 -20.59 -14.97
CA GLY A 57 -28.09 -19.77 -16.10
C GLY A 57 -27.60 -20.71 -17.20
N ALA A 58 -28.22 -20.63 -18.37
CA ALA A 58 -27.72 -21.36 -19.53
C ALA A 58 -26.33 -20.82 -19.91
N GLY A 59 -25.27 -21.64 -19.78
CA GLY A 59 -23.92 -21.32 -20.27
C GLY A 59 -22.81 -21.32 -19.21
N ALA A 60 -21.75 -20.54 -19.43
CA ALA A 60 -20.52 -20.46 -18.61
C ALA A 60 -20.65 -19.63 -17.31
N ALA A 61 -21.87 -19.38 -16.84
CA ALA A 61 -22.16 -18.59 -15.64
C ALA A 61 -21.88 -19.39 -14.35
N PHE A 62 -21.72 -18.70 -13.22
CA PHE A 62 -21.55 -19.36 -11.91
C PHE A 62 -22.86 -19.98 -11.42
N ASP A 63 -22.83 -21.25 -10.99
CA ASP A 63 -24.01 -21.97 -10.47
C ASP A 63 -24.07 -21.91 -8.93
N ALA A 64 -24.82 -20.93 -8.41
CA ALA A 64 -25.03 -20.75 -6.98
C ALA A 64 -25.71 -21.97 -6.31
N GLY A 65 -26.58 -22.69 -7.03
CA GLY A 65 -27.27 -23.87 -6.51
C GLY A 65 -26.30 -25.04 -6.29
N ALA A 66 -25.44 -25.32 -7.27
CA ALA A 66 -24.40 -26.32 -7.15
C ALA A 66 -23.40 -25.98 -6.02
N TYR A 67 -23.00 -24.71 -5.91
CA TYR A 67 -22.16 -24.23 -4.82
C TYR A 67 -22.82 -24.46 -3.45
N MET A 68 -24.07 -24.04 -3.27
CA MET A 68 -24.79 -24.20 -2.01
C MET A 68 -25.01 -25.66 -1.65
N ALA A 69 -25.19 -26.55 -2.63
CA ALA A 69 -25.30 -27.99 -2.38
C ALA A 69 -23.98 -28.60 -1.86
N ALA A 70 -22.83 -28.10 -2.34
CA ALA A 70 -21.50 -28.57 -1.94
C ALA A 70 -20.98 -27.95 -0.62
N LEU A 71 -21.46 -26.77 -0.23
CA LEU A 71 -21.04 -26.05 0.98
C LEU A 71 -21.52 -26.78 2.25
N ARG A 72 -20.63 -27.03 3.22
CA ARG A 72 -20.92 -27.76 4.47
C ARG A 72 -20.79 -26.93 5.74
N VAL A 73 -20.18 -25.76 5.62
CA VAL A 73 -19.85 -24.88 6.74
C VAL A 73 -21.01 -24.05 7.26
N SER A 74 -20.82 -23.51 8.45
CA SER A 74 -21.86 -22.83 9.23
C SER A 74 -21.74 -21.31 9.23
N ARG A 75 -20.56 -20.74 8.99
CA ARG A 75 -20.32 -19.29 9.06
C ARG A 75 -19.92 -18.68 7.72
N PHE A 76 -18.91 -19.21 7.05
CA PHE A 76 -18.38 -18.57 5.84
C PHE A 76 -19.03 -19.09 4.55
N GLY A 77 -19.37 -18.18 3.64
CA GLY A 77 -19.87 -18.50 2.30
C GLY A 77 -21.35 -18.86 2.22
N ARG A 78 -22.08 -18.92 3.34
CA ARG A 78 -23.51 -19.27 3.37
C ARG A 78 -24.43 -18.18 2.81
N TRP A 79 -23.95 -16.94 2.76
CA TRP A 79 -24.58 -15.82 2.07
C TRP A 79 -23.77 -15.48 0.83
N MET A 80 -24.40 -15.46 -0.33
CA MET A 80 -23.74 -15.23 -1.62
C MET A 80 -24.38 -14.09 -2.39
N LEU A 81 -23.54 -13.16 -2.84
CA LEU A 81 -23.83 -12.18 -3.87
C LEU A 81 -23.11 -12.62 -5.15
N TRP A 82 -23.84 -13.05 -6.17
CA TRP A 82 -23.25 -13.33 -7.47
C TRP A 82 -23.62 -12.25 -8.49
N SER A 83 -22.70 -11.91 -9.37
CA SER A 83 -22.96 -11.05 -10.53
C SER A 83 -22.28 -11.59 -11.79
N PRO A 84 -22.94 -11.61 -12.95
CA PRO A 84 -22.28 -11.93 -14.21
C PRO A 84 -21.14 -10.95 -14.54
N ARG A 85 -21.31 -9.67 -14.21
CA ARG A 85 -20.36 -8.61 -14.53
C ARG A 85 -20.35 -7.60 -13.40
N LEU A 86 -19.17 -7.30 -12.88
CA LEU A 86 -18.99 -6.38 -11.77
C LEU A 86 -17.75 -5.51 -12.00
N THR A 87 -17.66 -4.33 -11.38
CA THR A 87 -16.40 -3.57 -11.39
C THR A 87 -15.31 -4.31 -10.62
N SER A 88 -15.57 -4.66 -9.36
CA SER A 88 -14.69 -5.43 -8.48
C SER A 88 -15.50 -6.03 -7.33
N THR A 89 -15.36 -7.35 -7.09
CA THR A 89 -15.94 -8.03 -5.91
C THR A 89 -15.38 -7.42 -4.63
N HIS A 90 -14.09 -7.05 -4.65
CA HIS A 90 -13.39 -6.49 -3.51
C HIS A 90 -13.92 -5.09 -3.16
N ASP A 91 -14.16 -4.25 -4.16
CA ASP A 91 -14.70 -2.90 -3.98
C ASP A 91 -16.15 -2.96 -3.48
N LEU A 92 -16.97 -3.86 -4.04
CA LEU A 92 -18.36 -4.06 -3.57
C LEU A 92 -18.39 -4.44 -2.10
N VAL A 93 -17.59 -5.43 -1.70
CA VAL A 93 -17.56 -5.92 -0.31
C VAL A 93 -17.01 -4.85 0.63
N THR A 94 -15.86 -4.24 0.32
CA THR A 94 -15.22 -3.24 1.21
C THR A 94 -16.09 -2.00 1.40
N ARG A 95 -16.77 -1.51 0.36
CA ARG A 95 -17.66 -0.34 0.45
C ARG A 95 -18.91 -0.60 1.29
N ASN A 96 -19.39 -1.84 1.29
CA ASN A 96 -20.67 -2.19 1.89
C ASN A 96 -20.54 -3.07 3.14
N PHE A 97 -19.33 -3.25 3.67
CA PHE A 97 -19.09 -4.21 4.74
C PHE A 97 -20.02 -4.00 5.95
N ALA A 98 -20.28 -2.76 6.37
CA ALA A 98 -21.17 -2.44 7.49
C ALA A 98 -22.64 -2.88 7.27
N LYS A 99 -23.04 -3.12 6.02
CA LYS A 99 -24.37 -3.58 5.62
C LYS A 99 -24.42 -5.09 5.38
N LEU A 100 -23.26 -5.73 5.26
CA LEU A 100 -23.13 -7.14 4.89
C LEU A 100 -22.90 -8.00 6.13
N PRO A 101 -23.50 -9.21 6.20
CA PRO A 101 -23.19 -10.14 7.28
C PRO A 101 -21.74 -10.61 7.19
N VAL A 102 -21.14 -10.92 8.34
CA VAL A 102 -19.82 -11.56 8.41
C VAL A 102 -19.92 -12.96 7.83
N GLY A 103 -19.04 -13.29 6.88
CA GLY A 103 -19.08 -14.53 6.13
C GLY A 103 -19.82 -14.46 4.81
N VAL A 104 -20.32 -13.30 4.38
CA VAL A 104 -20.82 -13.15 3.00
C VAL A 104 -19.70 -13.33 1.99
N VAL A 105 -19.99 -13.97 0.86
CA VAL A 105 -19.11 -14.04 -0.31
C VAL A 105 -19.75 -13.30 -1.49
N CYS A 106 -18.96 -12.48 -2.17
CA CYS A 106 -19.30 -11.88 -3.44
C CYS A 106 -18.50 -12.56 -4.55
N VAL A 107 -19.16 -13.05 -5.60
CA VAL A 107 -18.57 -13.74 -6.74
C VAL A 107 -18.91 -12.99 -8.03
N ALA A 108 -17.96 -12.86 -8.95
CA ALA A 108 -18.20 -12.32 -10.27
C ALA A 108 -17.66 -13.23 -11.38
N ASP A 109 -18.39 -13.35 -12.49
CA ASP A 109 -17.87 -14.06 -13.69
C ASP A 109 -16.85 -13.20 -14.45
N VAL A 110 -17.06 -11.88 -14.50
CA VAL A 110 -16.16 -10.90 -15.13
C VAL A 110 -16.03 -9.68 -14.23
N GLN A 111 -14.78 -9.23 -14.02
CA GLN A 111 -14.50 -7.94 -13.38
C GLN A 111 -13.91 -6.94 -14.37
N PHE A 112 -14.34 -5.68 -14.30
CA PHE A 112 -13.79 -4.61 -15.15
C PHE A 112 -12.55 -3.93 -14.55
N ASN A 113 -12.44 -3.93 -13.22
CA ASN A 113 -11.39 -3.27 -12.45
C ASN A 113 -10.95 -4.16 -11.28
N GLY A 114 -10.64 -5.43 -11.59
CA GLY A 114 -10.22 -6.42 -10.59
C GLY A 114 -9.00 -5.92 -9.81
N ARG A 115 -9.04 -6.04 -8.48
CA ARG A 115 -7.97 -5.54 -7.61
C ARG A 115 -6.88 -6.59 -7.38
N GLY A 116 -5.63 -6.19 -7.55
CA GLY A 116 -4.45 -6.88 -7.01
C GLY A 116 -3.82 -6.07 -5.86
N ARG A 117 -2.70 -6.55 -5.33
CA ARG A 117 -1.92 -5.76 -4.35
C ARG A 117 -1.32 -4.52 -5.00
N SER A 118 -1.24 -3.44 -4.23
CA SER A 118 -0.78 -2.12 -4.68
C SER A 118 -1.62 -1.61 -5.87
N LYS A 119 -0.99 -1.15 -6.96
CA LYS A 119 -1.69 -0.70 -8.19
C LYS A 119 -1.90 -1.80 -9.23
N ASN A 120 -1.59 -3.07 -8.91
CA ASN A 120 -1.76 -4.16 -9.89
C ASN A 120 -3.25 -4.44 -10.09
N VAL A 121 -3.63 -4.67 -11.35
CA VAL A 121 -4.97 -5.10 -11.73
C VAL A 121 -4.97 -6.61 -11.88
N TRP A 122 -6.01 -7.27 -11.37
CA TRP A 122 -6.27 -8.68 -11.63
C TRP A 122 -7.05 -8.80 -12.94
N GLU A 123 -6.47 -9.47 -13.94
CA GLU A 123 -7.17 -9.75 -15.20
C GLU A 123 -8.27 -10.81 -15.02
N SER A 124 -9.42 -10.58 -15.64
CA SER A 124 -10.64 -11.37 -15.45
C SER A 124 -11.12 -12.09 -16.73
N PRO A 125 -10.30 -12.96 -17.35
CA PRO A 125 -10.77 -13.76 -18.48
C PRO A 125 -11.86 -14.75 -18.04
N ALA A 126 -12.73 -15.11 -18.98
CA ALA A 126 -13.77 -16.12 -18.76
C ALA A 126 -13.14 -17.45 -18.30
N GLY A 127 -13.70 -18.06 -17.25
CA GLY A 127 -13.16 -19.28 -16.63
C GLY A 127 -12.36 -19.04 -15.34
N CYS A 128 -12.07 -17.78 -14.98
CA CYS A 128 -11.56 -17.44 -13.65
C CYS A 128 -12.62 -17.65 -12.56
N LEU A 129 -12.17 -18.09 -11.38
CA LEU A 129 -12.91 -17.98 -10.12
C LEU A 129 -12.44 -16.71 -9.40
N MET A 130 -13.34 -15.75 -9.22
CA MET A 130 -13.04 -14.47 -8.58
C MET A 130 -14.08 -14.18 -7.52
N PHE A 131 -13.63 -14.02 -6.29
CA PHE A 131 -14.53 -13.77 -5.19
C PHE A 131 -13.88 -12.96 -4.07
N SER A 132 -14.69 -12.27 -3.29
CA SER A 132 -14.27 -11.57 -2.07
C SER A 132 -15.23 -11.91 -0.94
N PHE A 133 -14.73 -12.12 0.27
CA PHE A 133 -15.59 -12.45 1.42
C PHE A 133 -15.21 -11.69 2.68
N THR A 134 -16.18 -11.58 3.59
CA THR A 134 -16.03 -10.87 4.86
C THR A 134 -15.62 -11.81 5.99
N SER A 135 -14.68 -11.38 6.81
CA SER A 135 -14.34 -11.99 8.10
C SER A 135 -14.03 -10.91 9.14
N GLN A 136 -13.88 -11.30 10.41
CA GLN A 136 -13.60 -10.39 11.52
C GLN A 136 -12.56 -10.97 12.46
N MET A 137 -11.72 -10.11 13.04
CA MET A 137 -10.74 -10.47 14.06
C MET A 137 -10.53 -9.33 15.06
N GLU A 138 -10.20 -9.62 16.31
CA GLU A 138 -9.91 -8.58 17.32
C GLU A 138 -8.40 -8.28 17.42
N ASP A 139 -7.55 -9.29 17.17
CA ASP A 139 -6.09 -9.17 17.34
C ASP A 139 -5.42 -8.65 16.06
N ALA A 140 -4.95 -7.40 16.13
CA ALA A 140 -4.22 -6.74 15.05
C ALA A 140 -2.97 -7.50 14.58
N ARG A 141 -2.29 -8.22 15.48
CA ARG A 141 -1.05 -8.96 15.18
C ARG A 141 -1.28 -10.14 14.24
N LYS A 142 -2.51 -10.65 14.21
CA LYS A 142 -2.93 -11.76 13.36
C LYS A 142 -3.31 -11.31 11.94
N LEU A 143 -3.62 -10.02 11.73
CA LEU A 143 -4.10 -9.52 10.44
C LEU A 143 -3.16 -9.83 9.26
N PRO A 144 -1.83 -9.64 9.35
CA PRO A 144 -0.94 -9.93 8.24
C PRO A 144 -0.91 -11.41 7.84
N LEU A 145 -1.22 -12.31 8.79
CA LEU A 145 -1.18 -13.76 8.60
C LEU A 145 -2.48 -14.31 7.98
N MET A 146 -3.54 -13.50 7.92
CA MET A 146 -4.82 -13.88 7.34
C MET A 146 -4.70 -14.37 5.89
N GLN A 147 -3.85 -13.71 5.10
CA GLN A 147 -3.60 -14.10 3.72
C GLN A 147 -2.88 -15.46 3.63
N TYR A 148 -2.13 -15.88 4.66
CA TYR A 148 -1.45 -17.18 4.70
C TYR A 148 -2.44 -18.31 4.95
N VAL A 149 -3.39 -18.06 5.86
CA VAL A 149 -4.52 -18.97 6.11
C VAL A 149 -5.37 -19.13 4.85
N ALA A 150 -5.64 -18.04 4.14
CA ALA A 150 -6.37 -18.09 2.87
C ALA A 150 -5.61 -18.83 1.77
N CYS A 151 -4.28 -18.63 1.64
CA CYS A 151 -3.44 -19.39 0.73
C CYS A 151 -3.52 -20.90 1.03
N LEU A 152 -3.28 -21.27 2.30
CA LEU A 152 -3.29 -22.65 2.76
C LEU A 152 -4.65 -23.31 2.55
N ALA A 153 -5.74 -22.59 2.86
CA ALA A 153 -7.09 -23.09 2.64
C ALA A 153 -7.35 -23.40 1.16
N MET A 154 -6.87 -22.57 0.24
CA MET A 154 -7.04 -22.80 -1.19
C MET A 154 -6.21 -23.98 -1.69
N THR A 155 -4.95 -24.11 -1.26
CA THR A 155 -4.10 -25.24 -1.67
C THR A 155 -4.67 -26.58 -1.17
N GLU A 156 -5.07 -26.64 0.10
CA GLU A 156 -5.66 -27.85 0.69
C GLU A 156 -7.03 -28.17 0.07
N ALA A 157 -7.86 -27.16 -0.23
CA ALA A 157 -9.14 -27.36 -0.88
C ALA A 157 -9.00 -27.98 -2.28
N ILE A 158 -8.05 -27.50 -3.10
CA ILE A 158 -7.80 -28.07 -4.43
C ILE A 158 -7.32 -29.52 -4.32
N LYS A 159 -6.42 -29.80 -3.36
CA LYS A 159 -5.90 -31.14 -3.10
C LYS A 159 -7.00 -32.12 -2.69
N GLU A 160 -7.82 -31.74 -1.70
CA GLU A 160 -8.95 -32.55 -1.24
C GLU A 160 -9.98 -32.80 -2.34
N LEU A 161 -10.27 -31.77 -3.15
CA LEU A 161 -11.21 -31.89 -4.25
C LEU A 161 -10.70 -32.84 -5.34
N CYS A 162 -9.41 -32.79 -5.67
CA CYS A 162 -8.79 -33.74 -6.60
C CYS A 162 -8.90 -35.17 -6.05
N CYS A 163 -8.57 -35.37 -4.76
CA CYS A 163 -8.68 -36.67 -4.10
C CYS A 163 -10.12 -37.21 -4.12
N ALA A 164 -11.10 -36.39 -3.71
CA ALA A 164 -12.50 -36.77 -3.64
C ALA A 164 -13.10 -37.13 -5.00
N LYS A 165 -12.58 -36.54 -6.09
CA LYS A 165 -13.01 -36.83 -7.48
C LYS A 165 -12.15 -37.89 -8.18
N GLY A 166 -11.15 -38.48 -7.50
CA GLY A 166 -10.23 -39.45 -8.11
C GLY A 166 -9.38 -38.88 -9.24
N LEU A 167 -9.06 -37.58 -9.17
CA LEU A 167 -8.23 -36.85 -10.13
C LEU A 167 -6.75 -36.90 -9.72
N PRO A 168 -5.81 -36.74 -10.67
CA PRO A 168 -4.41 -36.52 -10.35
C PRO A 168 -4.25 -35.34 -9.37
N GLU A 169 -3.32 -35.46 -8.43
CA GLU A 169 -3.01 -34.38 -7.50
C GLU A 169 -2.42 -33.19 -8.27
N LEU A 170 -3.03 -32.02 -8.11
CA LEU A 170 -2.47 -30.77 -8.60
C LEU A 170 -1.60 -30.15 -7.51
N GLU A 171 -0.31 -30.03 -7.80
CA GLU A 171 0.66 -29.43 -6.89
C GLU A 171 0.60 -27.89 -6.95
N VAL A 172 -0.49 -27.32 -6.40
CA VAL A 172 -0.60 -25.88 -6.20
C VAL A 172 0.18 -25.50 -4.96
N LYS A 173 1.19 -24.63 -5.13
CA LYS A 173 2.10 -24.19 -4.08
C LYS A 173 1.94 -22.70 -3.78
N ILE A 174 2.26 -22.33 -2.56
CA ILE A 174 2.21 -20.96 -2.06
C ILE A 174 3.54 -20.29 -2.35
N LYS A 175 3.49 -19.19 -3.10
CA LYS A 175 4.58 -18.21 -3.16
C LYS A 175 4.25 -17.10 -2.18
N TRP A 176 5.05 -17.01 -1.13
CA TRP A 176 4.93 -15.98 -0.13
C TRP A 176 4.98 -14.58 -0.78
N PRO A 177 4.16 -13.63 -0.32
CA PRO A 177 3.30 -13.76 0.86
C PRO A 177 1.84 -14.10 0.54
N ASN A 178 1.43 -14.18 -0.74
CA ASN A 178 0.00 -14.18 -1.09
C ASN A 178 -0.35 -14.76 -2.48
N ASP A 179 0.57 -15.42 -3.17
CA ASP A 179 0.33 -15.91 -4.53
C ASP A 179 0.29 -17.44 -4.59
N LEU A 180 -0.51 -17.98 -5.52
CA LEU A 180 -0.61 -19.42 -5.78
C LEU A 180 0.05 -19.75 -7.12
N TYR A 181 0.89 -20.77 -7.12
CA TYR A 181 1.70 -21.18 -8.24
C TYR A 181 1.47 -22.66 -8.56
N LEU A 182 1.46 -22.99 -9.85
CA LEU A 182 1.36 -24.34 -10.36
C LEU A 182 2.42 -24.50 -11.46
N LYS A 183 3.29 -25.52 -11.34
CA LYS A 183 4.41 -25.74 -12.26
C LYS A 183 5.28 -24.48 -12.49
N GLY A 184 5.49 -23.68 -11.44
CA GLY A 184 6.28 -22.45 -11.50
C GLY A 184 5.58 -21.24 -12.13
N LEU A 185 4.33 -21.37 -12.58
CA LEU A 185 3.52 -20.27 -13.12
C LEU A 185 2.45 -19.82 -12.11
N LYS A 186 2.19 -18.51 -12.06
CA LYS A 186 1.14 -17.95 -11.19
C LYS A 186 -0.24 -18.36 -11.72
N VAL A 187 -1.04 -18.97 -10.87
CA VAL A 187 -2.44 -19.37 -11.14
C VAL A 187 -3.43 -18.67 -10.24
N GLY A 188 -3.00 -18.06 -9.14
CA GLY A 188 -3.90 -17.34 -8.24
C GLY A 188 -3.20 -16.27 -7.41
N GLY A 189 -4.01 -15.39 -6.82
CA GLY A 189 -3.54 -14.35 -5.91
C GLY A 189 -4.60 -14.01 -4.88
N ILE A 190 -4.13 -13.72 -3.67
CA ILE A 190 -4.95 -13.34 -2.52
C ILE A 190 -4.68 -11.88 -2.16
N LEU A 191 -5.74 -11.12 -1.88
CA LEU A 191 -5.70 -9.75 -1.42
C LEU A 191 -6.50 -9.64 -0.13
N CYS A 192 -5.84 -9.32 0.98
CA CYS A 192 -6.51 -9.02 2.24
C CYS A 192 -6.43 -7.51 2.50
N THR A 193 -7.57 -6.89 2.77
CA THR A 193 -7.66 -5.51 3.26
C THR A 193 -8.52 -5.50 4.51
N SER A 194 -8.09 -4.77 5.53
CA SER A 194 -8.85 -4.62 6.77
C SER A 194 -9.23 -3.16 7.00
N PHE A 195 -10.37 -2.93 7.64
CA PHE A 195 -10.70 -1.65 8.24
C PHE A 195 -11.12 -1.87 9.69
N TYR A 196 -10.72 -0.95 10.54
CA TYR A 196 -11.02 -1.03 11.97
C TYR A 196 -12.40 -0.44 12.27
N GLN A 197 -13.16 -1.15 13.09
CA GLN A 197 -14.36 -0.69 13.77
C GLN A 197 -14.12 -0.90 15.27
N PRO A 198 -14.70 -0.11 16.20
CA PRO A 198 -14.34 -0.22 17.62
C PRO A 198 -14.34 -1.67 18.13
N LYS A 199 -13.16 -2.14 18.58
CA LYS A 199 -12.85 -3.48 19.10
C LYS A 199 -12.70 -4.61 18.07
N VAL A 200 -12.97 -4.40 16.78
CA VAL A 200 -12.88 -5.47 15.77
C VAL A 200 -12.35 -4.94 14.43
N TYR A 201 -11.47 -5.72 13.81
CA TYR A 201 -11.01 -5.54 12.45
C TYR A 201 -11.92 -6.31 11.50
N ASN A 202 -12.56 -5.57 10.61
CA ASN A 202 -13.33 -6.12 9.51
C ASN A 202 -12.40 -6.38 8.33
N ILE A 203 -12.36 -7.60 7.85
CA ILE A 203 -11.40 -8.05 6.84
C ILE A 203 -12.17 -8.45 5.58
N CYS A 204 -11.81 -7.85 4.45
CA CYS A 204 -12.19 -8.32 3.13
C CYS A 204 -11.03 -9.13 2.54
N THR A 205 -11.29 -10.39 2.23
CA THR A 205 -10.32 -11.27 1.56
C THR A 205 -10.80 -11.55 0.15
N GLY A 206 -10.11 -11.01 -0.85
CA GLY A 206 -10.31 -11.25 -2.27
C GLY A 206 -9.38 -12.34 -2.80
N ILE A 207 -9.90 -13.23 -3.63
CA ILE A 207 -9.16 -14.33 -4.25
C ILE A 207 -9.50 -14.37 -5.74
N GLY A 208 -8.47 -14.32 -6.57
CA GLY A 208 -8.54 -14.61 -8.00
C GLY A 208 -7.80 -15.90 -8.29
N LEU A 209 -8.43 -16.82 -9.02
CA LEU A 209 -7.88 -18.13 -9.35
C LEU A 209 -8.22 -18.51 -10.79
N ASN A 210 -7.20 -18.91 -11.56
CA ASN A 210 -7.35 -19.37 -12.93
C ASN A 210 -7.81 -20.83 -12.95
N VAL A 211 -9.09 -21.09 -13.24
CA VAL A 211 -9.67 -22.45 -13.19
C VAL A 211 -9.75 -23.05 -14.60
N ASP A 212 -10.39 -22.35 -15.53
CA ASP A 212 -10.60 -22.80 -16.91
C ASP A 212 -10.19 -21.75 -17.96
N ASN A 213 -9.15 -20.98 -17.67
CA ASN A 213 -8.61 -19.91 -18.51
C ASN A 213 -7.08 -20.06 -18.74
N GLU A 214 -6.68 -20.56 -19.90
CA GLU A 214 -5.25 -20.81 -20.21
C GLU A 214 -4.40 -19.55 -20.39
N LYS A 215 -5.02 -18.36 -20.46
CA LYS A 215 -4.35 -17.06 -20.60
C LYS A 215 -4.68 -16.16 -19.41
N PRO A 216 -3.76 -15.26 -18.99
CA PRO A 216 -2.46 -14.97 -19.60
C PRO A 216 -1.32 -15.95 -19.23
N THR A 217 -1.49 -16.77 -18.18
CA THR A 217 -0.44 -17.67 -17.67
C THR A 217 -0.77 -19.16 -17.91
N THR A 218 -1.63 -19.73 -17.07
CA THR A 218 -2.13 -21.11 -17.12
C THR A 218 -3.31 -21.24 -16.14
N CYS A 219 -3.99 -22.40 -16.12
CA CYS A 219 -5.10 -22.70 -15.22
C CYS A 219 -5.10 -24.15 -14.71
N LEU A 220 -5.90 -24.41 -13.68
CA LEU A 220 -6.00 -25.74 -13.06
C LEU A 220 -6.42 -26.84 -14.05
N ASN A 221 -7.45 -26.58 -14.86
CA ASN A 221 -7.97 -27.59 -15.78
C ASN A 221 -7.02 -27.90 -16.95
N ALA A 222 -6.21 -26.93 -17.38
CA ALA A 222 -5.16 -27.18 -18.36
C ALA A 222 -4.09 -28.12 -17.79
N ALA A 223 -3.62 -27.86 -16.57
CA ALA A 223 -2.66 -28.73 -15.89
C ALA A 223 -3.22 -30.15 -15.63
N LEU A 224 -4.51 -30.29 -15.31
CA LEU A 224 -5.16 -31.60 -15.16
C LEU A 224 -5.21 -32.37 -16.47
N LYS A 225 -5.56 -31.71 -17.58
CA LYS A 225 -5.58 -32.33 -18.92
C LYS A 225 -4.18 -32.80 -19.33
N GLU A 226 -3.14 -32.05 -19.00
CA GLU A 226 -1.75 -32.47 -19.23
C GLU A 226 -1.37 -33.72 -18.44
N LEU A 227 -1.82 -33.84 -17.18
CA LEU A 227 -1.56 -35.02 -16.35
C LEU A 227 -2.38 -36.24 -16.80
N LYS A 228 -3.62 -36.02 -17.25
CA LYS A 228 -4.53 -37.05 -17.74
C LYS A 228 -5.58 -36.41 -18.66
N ALA A 229 -5.44 -36.63 -19.96
CA ALA A 229 -6.20 -35.95 -21.03
C ALA A 229 -7.74 -36.02 -20.89
N ASN A 230 -8.27 -37.11 -20.32
CA ASN A 230 -9.70 -37.33 -20.14
C ASN A 230 -10.16 -37.10 -18.69
N SER A 231 -9.44 -36.28 -17.91
CA SER A 231 -9.85 -35.91 -16.56
C SER A 231 -11.12 -35.05 -16.60
N PRO A 232 -12.11 -35.34 -15.73
CA PRO A 232 -13.17 -34.39 -15.42
C PRO A 232 -12.60 -33.02 -15.03
N THR A 233 -13.26 -31.95 -15.46
CA THR A 233 -12.87 -30.59 -15.11
C THR A 233 -13.26 -30.26 -13.67
N LEU A 234 -12.41 -29.50 -12.99
CA LEU A 234 -12.77 -28.84 -11.75
C LEU A 234 -13.70 -27.68 -12.06
N LYS A 235 -14.85 -27.66 -11.38
CA LYS A 235 -15.84 -26.58 -11.47
C LYS A 235 -15.52 -25.49 -10.44
N ARG A 236 -15.86 -24.24 -10.77
CA ARG A 236 -15.60 -23.07 -9.92
C ARG A 236 -16.37 -23.16 -8.61
N GLU A 237 -17.58 -23.68 -8.68
CA GLU A 237 -18.52 -23.87 -7.58
C GLU A 237 -17.98 -24.90 -6.58
N ASP A 238 -17.48 -26.03 -7.09
CA ASP A 238 -16.89 -27.10 -6.28
C ASP A 238 -15.62 -26.60 -5.56
N ILE A 239 -14.76 -25.82 -6.26
CA ILE A 239 -13.56 -25.23 -5.66
C ILE A 239 -13.95 -24.23 -4.57
N LEU A 240 -14.89 -23.33 -4.83
CA LEU A 240 -15.30 -22.31 -3.86
C LEU A 240 -15.92 -22.94 -2.60
N ALA A 241 -16.79 -23.95 -2.77
CA ALA A 241 -17.37 -24.67 -1.65
C ALA A 241 -16.30 -25.42 -0.85
N SER A 242 -15.37 -26.10 -1.53
CA SER A 242 -14.24 -26.78 -0.86
C SER A 242 -13.33 -25.80 -0.14
N PHE A 243 -13.10 -24.61 -0.71
CA PHE A 243 -12.33 -23.54 -0.08
C PHE A 243 -12.96 -23.14 1.24
N PHE A 244 -14.25 -22.80 1.28
CA PHE A 244 -14.90 -22.40 2.54
C PHE A 244 -14.95 -23.53 3.56
N ASN A 245 -15.19 -24.77 3.11
CA ASN A 245 -15.14 -25.96 3.97
C ASN A 245 -13.78 -26.10 4.67
N LYS A 246 -12.69 -25.81 3.97
CA LYS A 246 -11.34 -25.84 4.52
C LYS A 246 -11.01 -24.60 5.34
N PHE A 247 -11.39 -23.44 4.84
CA PHE A 247 -11.10 -22.13 5.41
C PHE A 247 -11.72 -21.96 6.80
N GLU A 248 -12.97 -22.41 7.03
CA GLU A 248 -13.61 -22.32 8.35
C GLU A 248 -12.78 -23.06 9.42
N VAL A 249 -12.35 -24.29 9.13
CA VAL A 249 -11.53 -25.10 10.03
C VAL A 249 -10.18 -24.43 10.31
N LEU A 250 -9.46 -24.01 9.26
CA LEU A 250 -8.14 -23.39 9.43
C LEU A 250 -8.22 -22.03 10.13
N PHE A 251 -9.27 -21.25 9.83
CA PHE A 251 -9.50 -19.96 10.47
C PHE A 251 -9.81 -20.12 11.97
N GLU A 252 -10.54 -21.15 12.37
CA GLU A 252 -10.78 -21.45 13.79
C GLU A 252 -9.50 -21.84 14.53
N ILE A 253 -8.69 -22.75 13.96
CA ILE A 253 -7.37 -23.11 14.52
C ILE A 253 -6.51 -21.85 14.66
N PHE A 254 -6.41 -21.04 13.60
CA PHE A 254 -5.63 -19.80 13.61
C PHE A 254 -6.14 -18.78 14.63
N SER A 255 -7.45 -18.64 14.76
CA SER A 255 -8.07 -17.70 15.70
C SER A 255 -7.81 -18.10 17.14
N ASN A 256 -7.86 -19.40 17.46
CA ASN A 256 -7.73 -19.91 18.82
C ASN A 256 -6.26 -20.17 19.22
N GLU A 257 -5.47 -20.80 18.35
CA GLU A 257 -4.13 -21.30 18.65
C GLU A 257 -3.01 -20.46 18.03
N GLY A 258 -3.35 -19.57 17.08
CA GLY A 258 -2.37 -18.78 16.32
C GLY A 258 -1.83 -19.50 15.09
N PHE A 259 -0.94 -18.84 14.35
CA PHE A 259 -0.43 -19.38 13.07
C PHE A 259 0.55 -20.54 13.25
N GLN A 260 1.22 -20.63 14.41
CA GLN A 260 2.16 -21.70 14.70
C GLN A 260 1.54 -23.10 14.54
N ALA A 261 0.26 -23.27 14.87
CA ALA A 261 -0.48 -24.52 14.69
C ALA A 261 -0.66 -24.92 13.21
N LEU A 262 -0.48 -23.97 12.28
CA LEU A 262 -0.63 -24.17 10.83
C LEU A 262 0.70 -24.13 10.08
N GLU A 263 1.81 -23.79 10.73
CA GLU A 263 3.11 -23.57 10.08
C GLU A 263 3.61 -24.80 9.32
N GLU A 264 3.51 -25.99 9.91
CA GLU A 264 3.96 -27.23 9.26
C GLU A 264 3.20 -27.47 7.94
N GLN A 265 1.87 -27.34 7.97
CA GLN A 265 1.03 -27.48 6.78
C GLN A 265 1.34 -26.38 5.74
N TYR A 266 1.57 -25.15 6.21
CA TYR A 266 1.95 -24.04 5.34
C TYR A 266 3.30 -24.29 4.63
N TYR A 267 4.32 -24.74 5.37
CA TYR A 267 5.65 -25.04 4.80
C TYR A 267 5.65 -26.27 3.89
N ASN A 268 4.79 -27.25 4.12
CA ASN A 268 4.61 -28.36 3.18
C ASN A 268 4.01 -27.90 1.83
N SER A 269 3.30 -26.77 1.85
CA SER A 269 2.58 -26.23 0.70
C SER A 269 3.25 -25.01 0.05
N TRP A 270 4.33 -24.45 0.60
CA TRP A 270 5.01 -23.29 0.01
C TRP A 270 6.19 -23.64 -0.92
N LEU A 271 6.76 -22.63 -1.59
CA LEU A 271 7.88 -22.79 -2.53
C LEU A 271 9.27 -22.45 -1.96
N HIS A 272 9.37 -22.03 -0.70
CA HIS A 272 10.55 -21.30 -0.23
C HIS A 272 11.52 -22.11 0.65
N SER A 273 11.20 -23.36 1.02
CA SER A 273 12.07 -24.19 1.87
C SER A 273 13.48 -24.33 1.28
N GLY A 274 14.49 -23.88 2.03
CA GLY A 274 15.89 -23.99 1.62
C GLY A 274 16.27 -23.14 0.41
N GLN A 275 15.39 -22.23 -0.01
CA GLN A 275 15.65 -21.36 -1.15
C GLN A 275 16.79 -20.38 -0.80
N LYS A 276 17.84 -20.37 -1.63
CA LYS A 276 18.87 -19.34 -1.56
C LYS A 276 18.38 -18.08 -2.27
N VAL A 277 18.42 -16.95 -1.58
CA VAL A 277 18.08 -15.63 -2.12
C VAL A 277 19.24 -14.69 -1.86
N VAL A 278 19.49 -13.78 -2.80
CA VAL A 278 20.53 -12.76 -2.65
C VAL A 278 19.89 -11.56 -1.96
N VAL A 279 20.40 -11.22 -0.79
CA VAL A 279 20.03 -10.02 -0.04
C VAL A 279 21.13 -9.00 -0.21
N GLN A 280 20.75 -7.77 -0.54
CA GLN A 280 21.68 -6.67 -0.72
C GLN A 280 21.60 -5.75 0.50
N ASP A 281 22.69 -5.66 1.26
CA ASP A 281 22.76 -4.82 2.44
C ASP A 281 22.88 -3.33 2.06
N GLY A 282 22.13 -2.51 2.79
CA GLY A 282 21.88 -1.07 2.61
C GLY A 282 23.05 -0.09 2.48
N HIS A 283 24.30 -0.51 2.69
CA HIS A 283 25.40 0.43 2.95
C HIS A 283 26.23 0.74 1.70
N GLU A 284 26.08 1.94 1.16
CA GLU A 284 26.77 2.42 -0.07
C GLU A 284 28.31 2.47 0.04
N ALA A 285 28.89 2.28 1.23
CA ALA A 285 30.35 2.25 1.41
C ALA A 285 30.99 0.88 1.15
N GLN A 286 30.22 -0.22 1.18
CA GLN A 286 30.72 -1.58 0.94
C GLN A 286 29.56 -2.48 0.48
N ARG A 287 29.40 -2.61 -0.85
CA ARG A 287 28.47 -3.57 -1.44
C ARG A 287 28.95 -5.00 -1.17
N SER A 288 28.29 -5.71 -0.26
CA SER A 288 28.37 -7.16 -0.17
C SER A 288 27.00 -7.74 -0.50
N ASP A 289 26.91 -8.46 -1.62
CA ASP A 289 25.78 -9.35 -1.89
C ASP A 289 25.86 -10.51 -0.89
N SER A 290 24.90 -10.58 0.02
CA SER A 290 24.83 -11.63 1.02
C SER A 290 23.84 -12.69 0.53
N VAL A 291 24.34 -13.88 0.20
CA VAL A 291 23.47 -15.02 -0.10
C VAL A 291 22.90 -15.52 1.23
N VAL A 292 21.58 -15.48 1.35
CA VAL A 292 20.86 -15.98 2.52
C VAL A 292 19.97 -17.15 2.11
N THR A 293 19.81 -18.12 2.99
CA THR A 293 18.95 -19.28 2.79
C THR A 293 17.68 -19.10 3.62
N ILE A 294 16.52 -19.11 2.96
CA ILE A 294 15.22 -19.04 3.63
C ILE A 294 15.06 -20.27 4.55
N GLN A 295 14.76 -20.00 5.81
CA GLN A 295 14.55 -21.01 6.85
C GLN A 295 13.08 -21.14 7.25
N GLY A 296 12.27 -20.10 7.09
CA GLY A 296 10.88 -20.11 7.54
C GLY A 296 10.28 -18.71 7.62
N LEU A 297 9.39 -18.53 8.58
CA LEU A 297 8.78 -17.26 8.94
C LEU A 297 9.21 -16.85 10.36
N THR A 298 9.27 -15.54 10.60
CA THR A 298 9.38 -14.99 11.96
C THR A 298 8.02 -15.00 12.66
N PRO A 299 7.93 -14.82 13.99
CA PRO A 299 6.65 -14.76 14.70
C PRO A 299 5.70 -13.67 14.20
N ALA A 300 6.23 -12.62 13.54
CA ALA A 300 5.45 -11.56 12.92
C ALA A 300 4.97 -11.90 11.49
N GLY A 301 5.37 -13.06 10.95
CA GLY A 301 5.00 -13.51 9.60
C GLY A 301 5.97 -13.10 8.49
N TYR A 302 7.11 -12.49 8.80
CA TYR A 302 8.10 -12.09 7.79
C TYR A 302 8.98 -13.27 7.39
N LEU A 303 9.61 -13.24 6.21
CA LEU A 303 10.52 -14.31 5.81
C LEU A 303 11.77 -14.30 6.70
N TYR A 304 12.06 -15.44 7.30
CA TYR A 304 13.27 -15.65 8.09
C TYR A 304 14.33 -16.34 7.24
N ALA A 305 15.54 -15.77 7.19
CA ALA A 305 16.65 -16.30 6.42
C ALA A 305 17.97 -16.27 7.20
N ILE A 306 18.90 -17.16 6.85
CA ILE A 306 20.24 -17.22 7.45
C ILE A 306 21.30 -17.06 6.35
N GLY A 307 22.21 -16.10 6.52
CA GLY A 307 23.36 -15.87 5.64
C GLY A 307 24.42 -16.95 5.74
N GLU A 308 25.28 -17.06 4.72
CA GLU A 308 26.44 -17.97 4.76
C GLU A 308 27.43 -17.62 5.89
N ASP A 309 27.38 -16.40 6.41
CA ASP A 309 28.12 -15.93 7.59
C ASP A 309 27.44 -16.28 8.93
N GLY A 310 26.31 -16.98 8.90
CA GLY A 310 25.53 -17.37 10.08
C GLY A 310 24.62 -16.26 10.65
N LYS A 311 24.55 -15.08 10.02
CA LYS A 311 23.66 -14.00 10.48
C LYS A 311 22.21 -14.27 10.10
N SER A 312 21.30 -13.87 10.97
CA SER A 312 19.86 -13.92 10.74
C SER A 312 19.35 -12.66 10.02
N TYR A 313 18.42 -12.85 9.08
CA TYR A 313 17.77 -11.81 8.32
C TYR A 313 16.25 -11.97 8.41
N GLU A 314 15.54 -10.86 8.61
CA GLU A 314 14.08 -10.78 8.50
C GLU A 314 13.74 -9.98 7.24
N LEU A 315 13.03 -10.60 6.29
CA LEU A 315 12.69 -10.01 5.00
C LEU A 315 11.20 -9.64 4.98
N HIS A 316 10.94 -8.35 4.79
CA HIS A 316 9.58 -7.82 4.71
C HIS A 316 9.00 -7.94 3.30
N PRO A 317 7.66 -8.04 3.16
CA PRO A 317 7.00 -8.08 1.87
C PRO A 317 7.02 -6.68 1.26
N ASP A 318 8.12 -6.31 0.63
CA ASP A 318 8.18 -5.16 -0.24
C ASP A 318 7.31 -5.40 -1.49
N GLY A 319 6.81 -4.32 -2.10
CA GLY A 319 6.00 -4.36 -3.31
C GLY A 319 6.77 -4.81 -4.57
N ASN A 320 7.83 -5.61 -4.42
CA ASN A 320 8.68 -6.07 -5.49
C ASN A 320 8.17 -7.38 -6.08
N ARG A 321 7.89 -7.32 -7.39
CA ARG A 321 8.11 -8.48 -8.26
C ARG A 321 9.54 -8.92 -8.00
N TYR A 322 9.77 -10.15 -7.57
CA TYR A 322 11.10 -10.77 -7.58
C TYR A 322 11.70 -10.62 -9.00
N PRO A 323 12.66 -9.70 -9.25
CA PRO A 323 13.16 -9.50 -10.59
C PRO A 323 14.30 -10.46 -10.91
N TRP A 324 14.45 -11.63 -10.27
CA TRP A 324 15.62 -12.51 -10.48
C TRP A 324 15.33 -14.02 -10.55
N LEU A 325 14.17 -14.43 -11.09
CA LEU A 325 14.07 -15.74 -11.73
C LEU A 325 14.64 -15.64 -13.16
N ARG A 326 15.97 -15.60 -13.27
CA ARG A 326 16.68 -15.85 -14.53
C ARG A 326 17.43 -17.18 -14.40
N LEU A 327 17.10 -18.14 -15.26
CA LEU A 327 18.01 -19.23 -15.61
C LEU A 327 19.35 -18.62 -16.10
N PRO A 328 20.49 -19.30 -15.96
CA PRO A 328 21.80 -18.69 -15.96
C PRO A 328 22.15 -18.15 -17.34
N HIS A 329 21.87 -16.88 -17.63
CA HIS A 329 22.61 -15.95 -18.50
C HIS A 329 21.93 -14.56 -18.39
N GLU A 330 22.76 -13.53 -18.19
CA GLU A 330 22.46 -12.07 -18.24
C GLU A 330 22.07 -11.32 -16.95
N SER A 331 22.63 -10.12 -16.84
CA SER A 331 23.05 -9.39 -15.63
C SER A 331 22.28 -8.09 -15.30
N ASN A 332 22.33 -7.74 -13.99
CA ASN A 332 22.26 -6.44 -13.28
C ASN A 332 20.92 -5.69 -13.04
N SER A 333 20.55 -5.52 -11.75
CA SER A 333 20.31 -4.24 -11.00
C SER A 333 19.67 -4.45 -9.60
N THR A 334 19.86 -3.54 -8.64
CA THR A 334 19.87 -3.76 -7.15
C THR A 334 18.90 -2.92 -6.29
N HIS A 335 18.41 -3.38 -5.11
CA HIS A 335 17.87 -2.59 -3.95
C HIS A 335 17.82 -3.36 -2.59
N LEU A 336 17.70 -2.62 -1.45
CA LEU A 336 18.32 -2.83 -0.10
C LEU A 336 17.42 -3.41 1.04
N LEU A 337 18.03 -4.11 2.03
CA LEU A 337 17.45 -4.59 3.32
C LEU A 337 18.33 -4.23 4.56
N ARG A 338 17.77 -4.31 5.80
CA ARG A 338 18.43 -4.02 7.11
C ARG A 338 18.47 -5.28 8.03
N PRO A 339 19.56 -5.53 8.80
CA PRO A 339 19.66 -6.66 9.74
C PRO A 339 19.12 -6.34 11.15
N SER A 340 18.60 -7.36 11.85
CA SER A 340 18.18 -7.28 13.26
C SER A 340 19.16 -8.03 14.17
N SER A 341 19.52 -7.42 15.30
CA SER A 341 20.33 -8.05 16.36
C SER A 341 19.48 -8.27 17.60
N SER A 342 19.27 -9.52 18.01
CA SER A 342 18.77 -9.85 19.34
C SER A 342 19.52 -11.07 19.89
N SER A 343 20.34 -10.85 20.91
CA SER A 343 20.82 -11.90 21.80
C SER A 343 20.45 -11.53 23.24
N SER A 344 19.59 -12.33 23.85
CA SER A 344 19.20 -12.28 25.24
C SER A 344 20.24 -12.97 26.12
N LEU A 345 20.79 -12.28 27.13
CA LEU A 345 21.47 -12.93 28.26
C LEU A 345 21.20 -12.20 29.58
N LEU A 346 20.94 -13.03 30.60
CA LEU A 346 20.69 -12.72 32.00
C LEU A 346 21.89 -12.04 32.67
N PHE A 347 21.63 -11.04 33.52
CA PHE A 347 22.62 -10.42 34.40
C PHE A 347 22.75 -11.18 35.73
N PRO A 348 23.98 -11.30 36.25
CA PRO A 348 24.20 -10.90 37.63
C PRO A 348 25.30 -9.83 37.75
N HIS A 349 25.14 -8.98 38.77
CA HIS A 349 26.02 -7.87 39.13
C HIS A 349 27.51 -8.21 39.21
N ARG A 350 28.36 -7.39 38.57
CA ARG A 350 29.61 -6.89 39.15
C ARG A 350 30.13 -5.64 38.42
N SER A 351 30.68 -4.72 39.22
CA SER A 351 31.26 -3.44 38.85
C SER A 351 32.65 -3.56 38.21
N ARG A 352 32.93 -2.76 37.16
CA ARG A 352 34.17 -1.96 36.97
C ARG A 352 34.24 -1.21 35.62
N SER A 353 34.37 0.12 35.75
CA SER A 353 35.17 1.10 34.98
C SER A 353 35.48 0.95 33.47
N ALA A 354 34.97 1.94 32.72
CA ALA A 354 35.64 2.84 31.76
C ALA A 354 36.27 2.29 30.46
N GLY A 355 35.68 2.72 29.34
CA GLY A 355 36.28 2.78 27.99
C GLY A 355 35.27 3.40 27.01
N GLY A 356 35.44 4.68 26.69
CA GLY A 356 34.42 5.50 26.01
C GLY A 356 34.26 5.25 24.50
N SER A 357 33.00 5.22 24.08
CA SER A 357 32.53 5.53 22.72
C SER A 357 31.27 6.37 22.89
N THR A 358 31.34 7.65 22.59
CA THR A 358 30.23 8.62 22.74
C THR A 358 29.17 8.38 21.66
N THR A 359 28.08 7.70 22.02
CA THR A 359 26.76 7.85 21.39
C THR A 359 26.22 9.24 21.72
N ARG A 360 25.83 10.03 20.71
CA ARG A 360 25.10 11.30 20.92
C ARG A 360 23.78 10.97 21.62
N GLN A 361 23.67 11.34 22.88
CA GLN A 361 22.38 11.49 23.55
C GLN A 361 21.74 12.80 23.08
N ASP A 362 20.42 12.76 22.86
CA ASP A 362 19.55 13.92 22.70
C ASP A 362 19.88 14.97 23.78
N GLN A 363 20.62 16.01 23.40
CA GLN A 363 20.70 17.21 24.22
C GLN A 363 19.55 18.13 23.82
N PRO A 364 18.80 18.70 24.77
CA PRO A 364 17.74 19.63 24.48
C PRO A 364 18.32 20.85 23.75
N ARG A 365 17.88 21.08 22.51
CA ARG A 365 18.11 22.37 21.83
C ARG A 365 17.42 23.47 22.66
N ALA A 366 18.09 24.61 22.77
CA ALA A 366 17.60 25.83 23.41
C ALA A 366 16.25 26.29 22.81
N PRO A 367 15.47 27.16 23.49
CA PRO A 367 14.15 27.58 22.99
C PRO A 367 14.25 28.18 21.58
N MET A 368 13.26 27.83 20.73
CA MET A 368 13.19 28.13 19.30
C MET A 368 13.57 29.58 18.98
N ALA A 369 14.55 29.76 18.10
CA ALA A 369 14.65 31.00 17.35
C ALA A 369 13.56 31.00 16.26
N GLU A 370 12.92 32.15 16.01
CA GLU A 370 11.88 32.27 14.96
C GLU A 370 12.39 31.92 13.53
N ASP A 371 13.70 31.82 13.33
CA ASP A 371 14.34 31.55 12.04
C ASP A 371 14.66 30.06 11.77
N ASP A 372 14.48 29.16 12.74
CA ASP A 372 14.74 27.73 12.51
C ASP A 372 13.70 27.13 11.56
N SER A 373 14.14 26.38 10.54
CA SER A 373 13.24 25.74 9.56
C SER A 373 12.75 24.35 10.00
N VAL A 374 13.26 23.85 11.12
CA VAL A 374 12.97 22.51 11.66
C VAL A 374 12.67 22.56 13.15
N VAL A 375 11.89 21.58 13.64
CA VAL A 375 11.66 21.32 15.07
C VAL A 375 12.03 19.88 15.41
N SER A 376 12.45 19.62 16.65
CA SER A 376 12.79 18.27 17.09
C SER A 376 11.55 17.44 17.43
N ALA A 377 11.70 16.11 17.41
CA ALA A 377 10.65 15.19 17.88
C ALA A 377 10.26 15.46 19.34
N GLN A 378 11.24 15.74 20.21
CA GLN A 378 10.99 16.11 21.61
C GLN A 378 10.14 17.39 21.72
N TRP A 379 10.47 18.43 20.94
CA TRP A 379 9.71 19.67 20.95
C TRP A 379 8.25 19.42 20.54
N LEU A 380 8.03 18.68 19.44
CA LEU A 380 6.69 18.37 19.00
C LEU A 380 5.92 17.57 20.06
N HIS A 381 6.56 16.57 20.67
CA HIS A 381 5.95 15.78 21.74
C HIS A 381 5.48 16.63 22.93
N GLU A 382 6.29 17.62 23.36
CA GLU A 382 5.94 18.54 24.45
C GLU A 382 4.82 19.53 24.10
N HIS A 383 4.59 19.77 22.80
CA HIS A 383 3.62 20.75 22.30
C HIS A 383 2.38 20.12 21.65
N LEU A 384 2.34 18.79 21.53
CA LEU A 384 1.18 18.07 21.03
C LEU A 384 -0.08 18.37 21.86
N GLY A 385 -1.22 18.49 21.18
CA GLY A 385 -2.51 18.79 21.80
C GLY A 385 -2.76 20.27 22.10
N GLN A 386 -1.77 21.16 21.91
CA GLN A 386 -2.03 22.60 21.93
C GLN A 386 -2.94 22.98 20.75
N PRO A 387 -3.98 23.80 20.96
CA PRO A 387 -4.99 24.08 19.93
C PRO A 387 -4.45 24.87 18.73
N ASP A 388 -3.34 25.59 18.92
CA ASP A 388 -2.63 26.33 17.88
C ASP A 388 -1.50 25.53 17.23
N VAL A 389 -1.26 24.27 17.59
CA VAL A 389 -0.27 23.39 16.94
C VAL A 389 -0.98 22.39 16.04
N LYS A 390 -0.74 22.50 14.74
CA LYS A 390 -1.30 21.65 13.70
C LYS A 390 -0.21 20.75 13.14
N VAL A 391 -0.43 19.44 13.14
CA VAL A 391 0.53 18.47 12.62
C VAL A 391 0.03 17.94 11.29
N LEU A 392 0.90 17.93 10.28
CA LEU A 392 0.60 17.43 8.95
C LEU A 392 1.51 16.26 8.59
N ASP A 393 0.89 15.12 8.28
CA ASP A 393 1.56 14.05 7.55
C ASP A 393 1.53 14.38 6.07
N ALA A 394 2.70 14.72 5.52
CA ALA A 394 2.91 15.04 4.12
C ALA A 394 3.65 13.91 3.40
N SER A 395 3.45 12.66 3.83
CA SER A 395 4.07 11.49 3.22
C SER A 395 3.71 11.39 1.74
N TRP A 396 4.75 11.31 0.91
CA TRP A 396 4.63 11.02 -0.51
C TRP A 396 5.90 10.27 -0.94
N TYR A 397 5.74 9.30 -1.83
CA TYR A 397 6.82 8.42 -2.26
C TYR A 397 6.92 8.38 -3.78
N MET A 398 8.13 8.12 -4.29
CA MET A 398 8.31 8.01 -5.73
C MET A 398 7.50 6.82 -6.27
N PRO A 399 6.98 6.88 -7.50
CA PRO A 399 6.19 5.78 -8.08
C PRO A 399 6.90 4.42 -8.03
N VAL A 400 8.22 4.41 -8.16
CA VAL A 400 9.07 3.21 -8.11
C VAL A 400 9.18 2.57 -6.73
N GLU A 401 8.85 3.29 -5.65
CA GLU A 401 8.92 2.78 -4.28
C GLU A 401 7.70 1.92 -3.91
N ASN A 402 6.61 2.01 -4.69
CA ASN A 402 5.39 1.21 -4.53
C ASN A 402 4.81 1.21 -3.10
N ARG A 403 4.95 2.35 -2.41
CA ARG A 403 4.40 2.62 -1.07
C ARG A 403 3.13 3.46 -1.19
N ASP A 404 2.16 3.21 -0.31
CA ASP A 404 0.91 3.97 -0.25
C ASP A 404 0.93 4.87 1.01
N PRO A 405 1.18 6.18 0.85
CA PRO A 405 1.29 7.08 1.99
C PRO A 405 -0.02 7.23 2.76
N TRP A 406 -1.17 7.14 2.09
CA TRP A 406 -2.48 7.22 2.74
C TRP A 406 -2.73 5.98 3.59
N GLN A 407 -2.43 4.79 3.06
CA GLN A 407 -2.55 3.55 3.82
C GLN A 407 -1.58 3.55 5.02
N GLU A 408 -0.33 3.99 4.85
CA GLU A 408 0.64 4.06 5.93
C GLU A 408 0.21 5.03 7.03
N TYR A 409 -0.30 6.21 6.67
CA TYR A 409 -0.90 7.16 7.62
C TYR A 409 -2.05 6.51 8.40
N GLN A 410 -2.96 5.78 7.75
CA GLN A 410 -4.05 5.09 8.43
C GLN A 410 -3.56 3.99 9.40
N VAL A 411 -2.44 3.35 9.12
CA VAL A 411 -1.86 2.31 9.98
C VAL A 411 -1.19 2.94 11.19
N ALA A 412 -0.36 3.97 10.99
CA ALA A 412 0.40 4.60 12.05
C ALA A 412 0.85 6.02 11.68
N HIS A 413 0.41 7.01 12.44
CA HIS A 413 0.78 8.42 12.28
C HIS A 413 1.05 9.07 13.63
N ILE A 414 1.69 10.25 13.62
CA ILE A 414 1.85 11.07 14.83
C ILE A 414 0.46 11.49 15.35
N PRO A 415 0.21 11.43 16.67
CA PRO A 415 -1.10 11.77 17.23
C PRO A 415 -1.64 13.12 16.76
N ALA A 416 -2.94 13.16 16.44
CA ALA A 416 -3.67 14.32 15.92
C ALA A 416 -3.15 14.88 14.57
N ALA A 417 -2.23 14.21 13.89
CA ALA A 417 -1.78 14.63 12.58
C ALA A 417 -2.89 14.46 11.53
N LEU A 418 -3.05 15.44 10.65
CA LEU A 418 -3.91 15.33 9.47
C LEU A 418 -3.08 14.98 8.24
N PHE A 419 -3.63 14.18 7.34
CA PHE A 419 -2.96 13.86 6.08
C PHE A 419 -3.09 15.03 5.09
N PHE A 420 -1.95 15.52 4.61
CA PHE A 420 -1.84 16.49 3.55
C PHE A 420 -1.55 15.77 2.23
N ASP A 421 -2.56 15.65 1.38
CA ASP A 421 -2.41 14.96 0.10
C ASP A 421 -1.68 15.84 -0.93
N ILE A 422 -0.38 15.59 -1.09
CA ILE A 422 0.48 16.29 -2.07
C ILE A 422 0.02 16.04 -3.51
N ASP A 423 -0.60 14.90 -3.82
CA ASP A 423 -1.13 14.62 -5.17
C ASP A 423 -2.47 15.34 -5.40
N GLY A 424 -3.27 15.55 -4.34
CA GLY A 424 -4.57 16.22 -4.40
C GLY A 424 -4.53 17.75 -4.34
N ILE A 425 -3.56 18.32 -3.62
CA ILE A 425 -3.40 19.78 -3.41
C ILE A 425 -2.36 20.36 -4.38
N ILE A 426 -2.71 20.35 -5.66
CA ILE A 426 -1.85 20.76 -6.78
C ILE A 426 -2.56 21.74 -7.71
N ASP A 427 -1.79 22.38 -8.59
CA ASP A 427 -2.34 23.06 -9.76
C ASP A 427 -2.95 22.05 -10.74
N ARG A 428 -4.22 22.24 -11.09
CA ARG A 428 -4.96 21.37 -12.01
C ARG A 428 -5.04 21.93 -13.44
N THR A 429 -4.38 23.04 -13.74
CA THR A 429 -4.35 23.64 -15.09
C THR A 429 -3.32 23.00 -16.03
N THR A 430 -2.52 22.07 -15.52
CA THR A 430 -1.47 21.37 -16.26
C THR A 430 -1.40 19.90 -15.83
N ASP A 431 -0.89 19.06 -16.73
CA ASP A 431 -0.59 17.65 -16.52
C ASP A 431 0.75 17.41 -15.79
N LEU A 432 1.52 18.47 -15.52
CA LEU A 432 2.76 18.37 -14.75
C LEU A 432 2.45 18.04 -13.28
N PRO A 433 3.15 17.04 -12.69
CA PRO A 433 2.88 16.62 -11.32
C PRO A 433 3.31 17.68 -10.31
N HIS A 434 2.56 17.79 -9.21
CA HIS A 434 2.93 18.58 -8.01
C HIS A 434 3.19 20.05 -8.27
N MET A 435 2.57 20.63 -9.29
CA MET A 435 2.63 22.05 -9.55
C MET A 435 1.98 22.84 -8.40
N LEU A 436 2.54 24.01 -8.08
CA LEU A 436 2.04 24.86 -6.99
C LEU A 436 0.62 25.34 -7.33
N PRO A 437 -0.41 25.03 -6.50
CA PRO A 437 -1.79 25.44 -6.74
C PRO A 437 -1.97 26.97 -6.83
N SER A 438 -3.19 27.47 -7.06
CA SER A 438 -3.49 28.88 -6.88
C SER A 438 -3.52 29.22 -5.38
N GLY A 439 -3.29 30.50 -5.03
CA GLY A 439 -3.41 30.94 -3.62
C GLY A 439 -4.82 30.75 -3.05
N GLU A 440 -5.84 30.78 -3.90
CA GLU A 440 -7.22 30.49 -3.55
C GLU A 440 -7.43 29.00 -3.26
N ALA A 441 -6.94 28.12 -4.15
CA ALA A 441 -7.01 26.68 -3.97
C ALA A 441 -6.25 26.22 -2.73
N PHE A 442 -5.06 26.77 -2.49
CA PHE A 442 -4.29 26.49 -1.27
C PHE A 442 -5.01 26.98 -0.01
N ALA A 443 -5.49 28.23 0.01
CA ALA A 443 -6.25 28.79 1.13
C ALA A 443 -7.44 27.90 1.50
N ALA A 444 -8.21 27.47 0.52
CA ALA A 444 -9.37 26.62 0.73
C ALA A 444 -8.99 25.22 1.23
N ALA A 445 -7.96 24.61 0.64
CA ALA A 445 -7.49 23.28 1.06
C ALA A 445 -7.04 23.26 2.51
N VAL A 446 -6.20 24.21 2.93
CA VAL A 446 -5.70 24.25 4.32
C VAL A 446 -6.79 24.70 5.31
N SER A 447 -7.75 25.52 4.87
CA SER A 447 -8.95 25.82 5.67
C SER A 447 -9.80 24.57 5.91
N ALA A 448 -9.94 23.68 4.91
CA ALA A 448 -10.64 22.41 5.06
C ALA A 448 -9.90 21.42 5.97
N LEU A 449 -8.58 21.57 6.13
CA LEU A 449 -7.77 20.89 7.15
C LEU A 449 -7.84 21.59 8.53
N ASP A 450 -8.71 22.58 8.71
CA ASP A 450 -8.86 23.36 9.95
C ASP A 450 -7.56 24.07 10.38
N ILE A 451 -6.84 24.64 9.41
CA ILE A 451 -5.65 25.46 9.62
C ILE A 451 -5.98 26.94 9.42
N LYS A 452 -5.46 27.79 10.30
CA LYS A 452 -5.65 29.24 10.34
C LYS A 452 -4.31 29.97 10.28
N ASN A 453 -4.33 31.24 9.91
CA ASN A 453 -3.10 32.04 9.78
C ASN A 453 -2.26 32.14 11.07
N HIS A 454 -2.88 32.02 12.24
CA HIS A 454 -2.18 32.13 13.52
C HIS A 454 -1.56 30.81 14.00
N ASP A 455 -1.95 29.68 13.43
CA ASP A 455 -1.51 28.34 13.84
C ASP A 455 0.00 28.15 13.59
N LYS A 456 0.60 27.26 14.37
CA LYS A 456 1.93 26.70 14.20
C LYS A 456 1.79 25.37 13.48
N VAL A 457 2.36 25.24 12.30
CA VAL A 457 2.25 24.03 11.48
C VAL A 457 3.55 23.23 11.55
N VAL A 458 3.47 21.97 11.96
CA VAL A 458 4.60 21.03 11.91
C VAL A 458 4.32 19.98 10.85
N VAL A 459 5.20 19.87 9.88
CA VAL A 459 5.07 18.95 8.74
C VAL A 459 6.09 17.84 8.87
N TYR A 460 5.68 16.59 8.69
CA TYR A 460 6.58 15.45 8.64
C TYR A 460 6.25 14.53 7.46
N ASP A 461 7.14 13.58 7.18
CA ASP A 461 6.88 12.50 6.24
C ASP A 461 7.45 11.16 6.74
N GLY A 462 7.01 10.07 6.12
CA GLY A 462 7.40 8.71 6.48
C GLY A 462 8.82 8.28 6.08
N LYS A 463 9.61 9.12 5.37
CA LYS A 463 11.05 8.86 5.10
C LYS A 463 11.98 9.64 6.02
N GLY A 464 11.48 10.69 6.66
CA GLY A 464 12.22 11.55 7.58
C GLY A 464 12.37 12.96 7.03
N PHE A 465 12.85 13.09 5.79
CA PHE A 465 13.11 14.39 5.16
C PHE A 465 13.08 14.29 3.63
N PHE A 466 11.90 14.04 3.06
CA PHE A 466 11.73 13.81 1.62
C PHE A 466 10.63 14.69 1.00
N SER A 467 9.38 14.53 1.45
CA SER A 467 8.22 15.21 0.88
C SER A 467 7.69 16.33 1.77
N ALA A 468 7.91 16.28 3.10
CA ALA A 468 7.52 17.33 4.03
C ALA A 468 8.06 18.73 3.66
N PRO A 469 9.31 18.90 3.18
CA PRO A 469 9.81 20.21 2.78
C PRO A 469 9.00 20.88 1.65
N ARG A 470 8.31 20.10 0.82
CA ARG A 470 7.42 20.64 -0.23
C ARG A 470 6.24 21.41 0.38
N VAL A 471 5.61 20.83 1.39
CA VAL A 471 4.44 21.43 2.07
C VAL A 471 4.89 22.61 2.93
N TRP A 472 6.01 22.49 3.64
CA TRP A 472 6.66 23.62 4.31
C TRP A 472 6.87 24.81 3.35
N TRP A 473 7.42 24.56 2.15
CA TRP A 473 7.61 25.60 1.14
C TRP A 473 6.28 26.17 0.63
N MET A 474 5.20 25.37 0.52
CA MET A 474 3.87 25.86 0.13
C MET A 474 3.33 26.88 1.12
N PHE A 475 3.41 26.62 2.42
CA PHE A 475 2.99 27.58 3.43
C PHE A 475 3.81 28.88 3.32
N ARG A 476 5.14 28.78 3.17
CA ARG A 476 6.02 29.95 3.06
C ARG A 476 5.80 30.77 1.80
N VAL A 477 5.62 30.13 0.63
CA VAL A 477 5.33 30.85 -0.62
C VAL A 477 3.99 31.58 -0.57
N TYR A 478 3.10 31.21 0.34
CA TYR A 478 1.86 31.93 0.65
C TYR A 478 1.91 32.73 1.96
N GLY A 479 3.10 33.07 2.44
CA GLY A 479 3.29 34.06 3.51
C GLY A 479 3.10 33.53 4.94
N HIS A 480 2.95 32.22 5.12
CA HIS A 480 2.84 31.61 6.45
C HIS A 480 4.18 31.08 6.92
N ASN A 481 4.85 31.85 7.79
CA ASN A 481 6.19 31.54 8.31
C ASN A 481 6.19 30.67 9.57
N LYS A 482 5.04 30.50 10.26
CA LYS A 482 4.91 29.64 11.44
C LYS A 482 4.78 28.16 11.04
N VAL A 483 5.71 27.70 10.21
CA VAL A 483 5.73 26.35 9.65
C VAL A 483 7.13 25.76 9.74
N TRP A 484 7.21 24.53 10.22
CA TRP A 484 8.46 23.82 10.45
C TRP A 484 8.39 22.39 9.91
N VAL A 485 9.53 21.84 9.50
CA VAL A 485 9.66 20.41 9.21
C VAL A 485 10.09 19.67 10.49
N LEU A 486 9.52 18.51 10.76
CA LEU A 486 9.96 17.63 11.85
C LEU A 486 11.33 17.03 11.50
N ASP A 487 12.36 17.36 12.27
CA ASP A 487 13.72 16.89 12.05
C ASP A 487 13.80 15.36 12.22
N GLY A 488 14.18 14.65 11.16
CA GLY A 488 14.16 13.18 11.09
C GLY A 488 12.76 12.54 10.91
N GLY A 489 11.69 13.33 10.80
CA GLY A 489 10.32 12.93 10.49
C GLY A 489 9.77 11.76 11.33
N LEU A 490 8.92 10.93 10.72
CA LEU A 490 8.30 9.78 11.41
C LEU A 490 9.33 8.74 11.91
N PRO A 491 10.43 8.44 11.18
CA PRO A 491 11.48 7.56 11.69
C PRO A 491 12.05 8.02 13.03
N GLN A 492 12.42 9.29 13.15
CA GLN A 492 12.98 9.82 14.41
C GLN A 492 11.94 9.82 15.53
N TRP A 493 10.69 10.19 15.24
CA TRP A 493 9.58 10.09 16.20
C TRP A 493 9.47 8.70 16.83
N ARG A 494 9.56 7.65 16.00
CA ARG A 494 9.53 6.25 16.43
C ARG A 494 10.75 5.87 17.26
N THR A 495 11.93 6.26 16.82
CA THR A 495 13.18 5.97 17.53
C THR A 495 13.25 6.66 18.90
N SER A 496 12.64 7.84 19.04
CA SER A 496 12.45 8.51 20.32
C SER A 496 11.43 7.82 21.25
N GLY A 497 10.71 6.80 20.77
CA GLY A 497 9.78 6.01 21.57
C GLY A 497 8.45 6.71 21.86
N PHE A 498 8.09 7.74 21.07
CA PHE A 498 6.84 8.46 21.25
C PHE A 498 5.64 7.71 20.64
N ASP A 499 4.47 7.95 21.21
CA ASP A 499 3.23 7.29 20.83
C ASP A 499 2.83 7.58 19.38
N LEU A 500 2.17 6.60 18.76
CA LEU A 500 1.56 6.70 17.44
C LEU A 500 0.06 6.47 17.55
N GLU A 501 -0.71 7.16 16.72
CA GLU A 501 -2.12 6.86 16.51
C GLU A 501 -2.28 5.86 15.35
N SER A 502 -3.18 4.91 15.54
CA SER A 502 -3.57 3.93 14.52
C SER A 502 -5.06 4.06 14.23
N GLY A 503 -5.43 4.01 12.95
CA GLY A 503 -6.78 4.33 12.51
C GLY A 503 -7.01 5.84 12.50
N THR A 504 -7.50 6.37 11.39
CA THR A 504 -7.82 7.80 11.27
C THR A 504 -9.24 8.04 11.77
N PRO A 505 -9.47 8.95 12.74
CA PRO A 505 -10.83 9.34 13.12
C PRO A 505 -11.64 9.79 11.89
N GLY A 506 -12.95 9.50 11.87
CA GLY A 506 -13.80 9.84 10.72
C GLY A 506 -13.72 11.31 10.31
N ASP A 507 -13.57 12.23 11.29
CA ASP A 507 -13.38 13.66 11.05
C ASP A 507 -12.10 13.98 10.27
N ALA A 508 -10.96 13.38 10.63
CA ALA A 508 -9.70 13.60 9.93
C ALA A 508 -9.75 13.09 8.46
N ILE A 509 -10.40 11.95 8.21
CA ILE A 509 -10.64 11.45 6.84
C ILE A 509 -11.51 12.43 6.05
N LEU A 510 -12.57 12.97 6.67
CA LEU A 510 -13.46 13.93 6.03
C LEU A 510 -12.72 15.23 5.68
N LYS A 511 -11.85 15.72 6.57
CA LYS A 511 -11.02 16.92 6.34
C LYS A 511 -10.05 16.73 5.18
N THR A 512 -9.29 15.64 5.14
CA THR A 512 -8.38 15.35 4.02
C THR A 512 -9.13 15.26 2.68
N LYS A 513 -10.27 14.55 2.64
CA LYS A 513 -11.08 14.48 1.43
C LYS A 513 -11.65 15.84 1.02
N ALA A 514 -12.13 16.63 1.99
CA ALA A 514 -12.65 17.97 1.73
C ALA A 514 -11.58 18.89 1.16
N ALA A 515 -10.33 18.81 1.66
CA ALA A 515 -9.20 19.57 1.14
C ALA A 515 -8.92 19.28 -0.34
N ASN A 516 -8.98 18.02 -0.76
CA ASN A 516 -8.83 17.65 -2.17
C ASN A 516 -10.01 18.12 -3.03
N SER A 517 -11.23 17.89 -2.55
CA SER A 517 -12.44 18.27 -3.28
C SER A 517 -12.54 19.77 -3.49
N VAL A 518 -12.16 20.59 -2.51
CA VAL A 518 -12.27 22.05 -2.65
C VAL A 518 -11.27 22.62 -3.66
N VAL A 519 -10.08 22.01 -3.79
CA VAL A 519 -9.12 22.34 -4.86
C VAL A 519 -9.75 22.10 -6.23
N GLU A 520 -10.39 20.95 -6.41
CA GLU A 520 -11.10 20.62 -7.65
C GLU A 520 -12.21 21.62 -7.98
N MET A 521 -13.05 21.93 -6.99
CA MET A 521 -14.13 22.89 -7.13
C MET A 521 -13.63 24.26 -7.60
N ILE A 522 -12.55 24.77 -7.01
CA ILE A 522 -11.96 26.06 -7.38
C ILE A 522 -11.47 26.07 -8.83
N TYR A 523 -10.76 25.02 -9.24
CA TYR A 523 -10.30 24.90 -10.63
C TYR A 523 -11.45 24.70 -11.64
N ASN A 524 -12.60 24.23 -11.18
CA ASN A 524 -13.85 24.17 -11.95
C ASN A 524 -14.68 25.48 -11.89
N GLY A 525 -14.12 26.56 -11.31
CA GLY A 525 -14.76 27.87 -11.25
C GLY A 525 -15.88 27.99 -10.21
N GLN A 526 -15.93 27.07 -9.24
CA GLN A 526 -16.91 27.09 -8.15
C GLN A 526 -16.37 27.88 -6.95
N LEU A 527 -17.24 28.64 -6.30
CA LEU A 527 -16.91 29.35 -5.06
C LEU A 527 -16.71 28.36 -3.92
N ALA A 528 -15.55 28.44 -3.27
CA ALA A 528 -15.32 27.75 -2.01
C ALA A 528 -16.10 28.42 -0.87
N SER A 529 -16.47 27.62 0.13
CA SER A 529 -17.03 28.10 1.40
C SER A 529 -16.06 29.06 2.11
N ALA A 530 -16.50 29.70 3.20
CA ALA A 530 -15.68 30.63 3.98
C ALA A 530 -14.29 30.04 4.32
N THR A 531 -13.24 30.70 3.86
CA THR A 531 -11.83 30.34 4.10
C THR A 531 -11.37 30.89 5.45
N THR A 532 -10.72 30.05 6.26
CA THR A 532 -10.11 30.46 7.55
C THR A 532 -8.63 30.80 7.42
N PHE A 533 -8.07 30.62 6.22
CA PHE A 533 -6.68 30.90 5.89
C PHE A 533 -6.59 31.91 4.75
N GLN A 534 -5.80 32.96 4.95
CA GLN A 534 -5.50 34.00 3.96
C GLN A 534 -4.09 33.79 3.42
N THR A 535 -3.93 33.85 2.10
CA THR A 535 -2.61 33.71 1.45
C THR A 535 -2.01 35.08 1.14
N GLU A 536 -0.70 35.21 1.36
CA GLU A 536 0.11 36.34 0.92
C GLU A 536 1.25 35.80 0.05
N PHE A 537 1.05 35.82 -1.27
CA PHE A 537 2.00 35.21 -2.20
C PHE A 537 3.36 35.93 -2.17
N GLN A 538 4.44 35.15 -2.00
CA GLN A 538 5.83 35.58 -1.89
C GLN A 538 6.56 35.31 -3.21
N PRO A 539 6.55 36.26 -4.18
CA PRO A 539 7.05 36.04 -5.54
C PRO A 539 8.55 35.72 -5.64
N GLN A 540 9.32 36.06 -4.60
CA GLN A 540 10.75 35.76 -4.45
C GLN A 540 11.02 34.27 -4.17
N LEU A 541 10.06 33.55 -3.59
CA LEU A 541 10.16 32.12 -3.30
C LEU A 541 9.68 31.24 -4.46
N PHE A 542 9.21 31.83 -5.57
CA PHE A 542 8.62 31.12 -6.70
C PHE A 542 9.28 31.48 -8.05
N TRP A 543 9.64 30.44 -8.79
CA TRP A 543 10.28 30.55 -10.09
C TRP A 543 9.50 29.79 -11.17
N THR A 544 9.10 30.49 -12.22
CA THR A 544 8.49 29.88 -13.42
C THR A 544 9.57 29.36 -14.36
N LEU A 545 9.18 28.48 -15.29
CA LEU A 545 10.06 28.02 -16.37
C LEU A 545 10.69 29.20 -17.15
N GLN A 546 9.95 30.28 -17.35
CA GLN A 546 10.47 31.47 -18.05
C GLN A 546 11.55 32.19 -17.25
N LYS A 547 11.36 32.35 -15.93
CA LYS A 547 12.40 32.91 -15.04
C LYS A 547 13.65 32.02 -15.05
N VAL A 548 13.50 30.70 -15.01
CA VAL A 548 14.62 29.75 -15.09
C VAL A 548 15.36 29.91 -16.42
N LYS A 549 14.65 29.88 -17.57
CA LYS A 549 15.26 30.07 -18.90
C LYS A 549 16.01 31.40 -19.01
N HIS A 550 15.42 32.49 -18.53
CA HIS A 550 16.09 33.79 -18.50
C HIS A 550 17.36 33.75 -17.64
N ASN A 551 17.30 33.16 -16.45
CA ASN A 551 18.47 33.06 -15.57
C ASN A 551 19.59 32.18 -16.14
N ILE A 552 19.29 31.10 -16.87
CA ILE A 552 20.34 30.31 -17.53
C ILE A 552 21.10 31.14 -18.56
N ALA A 553 20.43 32.04 -19.28
CA ALA A 553 21.09 32.97 -20.20
C ALA A 553 21.81 34.12 -19.48
N ALA A 554 21.14 34.76 -18.51
CA ALA A 554 21.61 35.98 -17.85
C ALA A 554 22.57 35.73 -16.67
N LYS A 555 22.56 34.53 -16.09
CA LYS A 555 23.35 34.09 -14.94
C LYS A 555 23.24 35.03 -13.73
N THR A 556 22.03 35.52 -13.45
CA THR A 556 21.77 36.45 -12.33
C THR A 556 21.69 35.75 -10.97
N HIS A 557 21.38 34.45 -10.95
CA HIS A 557 21.24 33.62 -9.76
C HIS A 557 21.93 32.27 -9.93
N GLN A 558 22.43 31.71 -8.83
CA GLN A 558 22.96 30.35 -8.80
C GLN A 558 21.80 29.35 -8.77
N VAL A 559 21.91 28.28 -9.57
CA VAL A 559 20.90 27.23 -9.64
C VAL A 559 21.49 25.94 -9.08
N VAL A 560 20.81 25.39 -8.09
CA VAL A 560 21.20 24.16 -7.40
C VAL A 560 20.32 23.01 -7.87
N ASP A 561 20.94 21.90 -8.21
CA ASP A 561 20.27 20.63 -8.47
C ASP A 561 20.44 19.73 -7.25
N ALA A 562 19.34 19.51 -6.55
CA ALA A 562 19.30 18.77 -5.30
C ALA A 562 19.23 17.24 -5.48
N ARG A 563 19.12 16.75 -6.72
CA ARG A 563 19.00 15.31 -7.00
C ARG A 563 20.30 14.57 -6.72
N SER A 564 20.22 13.24 -6.67
CA SER A 564 21.41 12.40 -6.55
C SER A 564 22.40 12.67 -7.67
N LYS A 565 23.70 12.55 -7.35
CA LYS A 565 24.78 12.77 -8.30
C LYS A 565 24.64 11.94 -9.58
N GLY A 566 24.22 10.68 -9.47
CA GLY A 566 23.98 9.82 -10.64
C GLY A 566 22.90 10.34 -11.59
N ARG A 567 21.82 10.96 -11.07
CA ARG A 567 20.77 11.58 -11.91
C ARG A 567 21.26 12.89 -12.52
N PHE A 568 22.03 13.68 -11.77
CA PHE A 568 22.67 14.89 -12.26
C PHE A 568 23.63 14.61 -13.42
N ASP A 569 24.50 13.60 -13.25
CA ASP A 569 25.47 13.19 -14.27
C ASP A 569 24.82 12.44 -15.45
N GLY A 570 23.55 12.03 -15.30
CA GLY A 570 22.78 11.32 -16.34
C GLY A 570 23.13 9.83 -16.48
N VAL A 571 23.83 9.25 -15.51
CA VAL A 571 24.24 7.84 -15.49
C VAL A 571 23.22 6.94 -14.81
N ALA A 572 22.31 7.52 -14.02
CA ALA A 572 21.18 6.82 -13.40
C ALA A 572 19.89 7.04 -14.21
N PRO A 573 18.98 6.06 -14.28
CA PRO A 573 17.68 6.25 -14.91
C PRO A 573 16.84 7.28 -14.15
N GLU A 574 15.99 7.99 -14.89
CA GLU A 574 14.99 8.86 -14.28
C GLU A 574 13.80 8.02 -13.78
N PRO A 575 13.30 8.29 -12.55
CA PRO A 575 12.23 7.51 -11.93
C PRO A 575 10.85 7.74 -12.57
N ARG A 576 10.72 8.75 -13.43
CA ARG A 576 9.51 9.05 -14.20
C ARG A 576 9.80 8.78 -15.68
N GLU A 577 8.91 8.02 -16.32
CA GLU A 577 9.03 7.68 -17.73
C GLU A 577 9.00 8.94 -18.61
N GLY A 578 9.78 8.95 -19.69
CA GLY A 578 9.85 10.06 -20.65
C GLY A 578 10.70 11.26 -20.22
N VAL A 579 11.25 11.28 -19.00
CA VAL A 579 12.14 12.36 -18.53
C VAL A 579 13.57 12.14 -19.03
N ARG A 580 14.17 13.21 -19.59
CA ARG A 580 15.57 13.19 -20.06
C ARG A 580 16.54 13.13 -18.87
N SER A 581 17.48 12.20 -18.90
CA SER A 581 18.58 12.11 -17.94
C SER A 581 19.56 13.30 -18.03
N GLY A 582 20.22 13.60 -16.92
CA GLY A 582 21.20 14.69 -16.81
C GLY A 582 20.65 15.92 -16.09
N HIS A 583 21.28 17.08 -16.32
CA HIS A 583 20.98 18.33 -15.63
C HIS A 583 20.90 19.53 -16.58
N ILE A 584 20.40 20.65 -16.07
CA ILE A 584 20.38 21.93 -16.79
C ILE A 584 21.82 22.47 -16.83
N LEU A 585 22.31 22.86 -18.00
CA LEU A 585 23.68 23.38 -18.14
C LEU A 585 23.93 24.57 -17.20
N GLY A 586 25.04 24.51 -16.46
CA GLY A 586 25.47 25.56 -15.54
C GLY A 586 24.94 25.46 -14.10
N THR A 587 24.12 24.44 -13.79
CA THR A 587 23.69 24.19 -12.40
C THR A 587 24.80 23.54 -11.56
N LYS A 588 24.70 23.66 -10.24
CA LYS A 588 25.58 23.03 -9.26
C LYS A 588 24.88 21.84 -8.61
N CYS A 589 25.53 20.68 -8.55
CA CYS A 589 24.99 19.50 -7.89
C CYS A 589 25.23 19.59 -6.38
N VAL A 590 24.14 19.57 -5.60
CA VAL A 590 24.19 19.48 -4.14
C VAL A 590 23.14 18.45 -3.72
N PRO A 591 23.46 17.15 -3.74
CA PRO A 591 22.49 16.11 -3.43
C PRO A 591 21.90 16.31 -2.03
N PHE A 592 20.59 16.46 -1.92
CA PHE A 592 19.93 16.67 -0.64
C PHE A 592 20.20 15.57 0.40
N PRO A 593 20.40 14.27 0.05
CA PRO A 593 20.71 13.25 1.05
C PRO A 593 22.03 13.50 1.79
N GLU A 594 22.95 14.26 1.20
CA GLU A 594 24.22 14.62 1.85
C GLU A 594 24.04 15.70 2.93
N MET A 595 22.84 16.26 3.09
CA MET A 595 22.53 17.28 4.11
C MET A 595 22.03 16.66 5.43
N PHE A 596 21.96 15.33 5.52
CA PHE A 596 21.52 14.62 6.72
C PHE A 596 22.63 13.74 7.29
N ASP A 597 22.48 13.36 8.55
CA ASP A 597 23.25 12.30 9.18
C ASP A 597 22.64 10.90 8.92
N ASP A 598 23.21 9.87 9.56
CA ASP A 598 22.76 8.48 9.42
C ASP A 598 21.36 8.22 10.02
N ALA A 599 20.84 9.15 10.84
CA ALA A 599 19.55 9.10 11.54
C ALA A 599 18.49 10.00 10.86
N PRO A 600 18.51 10.09 9.52
CA PRO A 600 17.94 11.17 8.70
C PRO A 600 17.77 12.57 9.32
N MET A 601 18.60 12.98 10.28
CA MET A 601 18.51 14.30 10.89
C MET A 601 19.31 15.33 10.10
N LEU A 602 18.82 16.56 10.05
CA LEU A 602 19.48 17.66 9.36
C LEU A 602 20.84 17.98 10.01
N LEU A 603 21.88 18.05 9.20
CA LEU A 603 23.22 18.43 9.68
C LEU A 603 23.22 19.86 10.25
N PRO A 604 24.15 20.18 11.16
CA PRO A 604 24.31 21.54 11.65
C PRO A 604 24.50 22.56 10.52
N ALA A 605 24.00 23.78 10.70
CA ALA A 605 24.04 24.84 9.69
C ALA A 605 25.45 25.11 9.14
N ASP A 606 26.48 25.05 9.98
CA ASP A 606 27.88 25.23 9.58
C ASP A 606 28.40 24.09 8.68
N GLU A 607 27.92 22.86 8.89
CA GLU A 607 28.28 21.71 8.05
C GLU A 607 27.57 21.76 6.70
N ILE A 608 26.28 22.16 6.70
CA ILE A 608 25.52 22.42 5.47
C ILE A 608 26.18 23.55 4.68
N ARG A 609 26.55 24.65 5.34
CA ARG A 609 27.27 25.78 4.72
C ARG A 609 28.53 25.32 4.02
N LYS A 610 29.36 24.51 4.69
CA LYS A 610 30.58 23.93 4.11
C LYS A 610 30.28 23.08 2.87
N LYS A 611 29.23 22.27 2.88
CA LYS A 611 28.84 21.45 1.71
C LYS A 611 28.43 22.30 0.51
N PHE A 612 27.69 23.38 0.74
CA PHE A 612 27.32 24.34 -0.31
C PHE A 612 28.56 25.07 -0.88
N GLU A 613 29.47 25.53 -0.01
CA GLU A 613 30.73 26.16 -0.42
C GLU A 613 31.62 25.19 -1.22
N GLN A 614 31.71 23.92 -0.80
CA GLN A 614 32.44 22.86 -1.52
C GLN A 614 31.86 22.59 -2.91
N ALA A 615 30.54 22.72 -3.10
CA ALA A 615 29.89 22.66 -4.41
C ALA A 615 30.11 23.92 -5.27
N GLY A 616 30.82 24.92 -4.74
CA GLY A 616 31.13 26.18 -5.42
C GLY A 616 29.96 27.17 -5.41
N LEU A 617 29.10 27.11 -4.39
CA LEU A 617 28.05 28.10 -4.15
C LEU A 617 28.58 29.28 -3.33
N LYS A 618 28.11 30.49 -3.63
CA LYS A 618 28.38 31.69 -2.84
C LYS A 618 27.11 31.96 -2.02
N LEU A 619 27.25 31.86 -0.70
CA LEU A 619 26.15 31.99 0.26
C LEU A 619 26.02 33.41 0.81
#